data_AF-A0A3G6PKC4-F1
#
_entry.id   AF-A0A3G6PKC4-F1
#
_cell.length_a   1.000
_cell.length_b   1.000
_cell.length_c   1.000
_cell.angle_alpha   90.00
_cell.angle_beta   90.00
_cell.angle_gamma   90.00
#
_symmetry.space_group_name_H-M   'P 1'
#
loop_
_entity.id
_entity.type
_entity.pdbx_description
1 polymer ?
#
loop_
_entity_poly.entity_id
_entity_poly.type
_entity_poly.pdbx_seq_one_letter_code
_entity_poly.pdbx_strand_id
1 'polypeptide(L)'
;MKKYPELQKIYEYSEEDKGEFMPDLKDIQGFAPLLSPNCFYITSVIKDHYPYIGISFSCSWDSEHGLGIMTHKNRVIEIGGADTAFATWAAEEDL
;
A
#
# COMPACT_ATOMS: atom_id res chain seq x y z
N MET A 1 3.48 -3.50 -13.88
CA MET A 1 2.33 -4.20 -14.51
C MET A 1 2.57 -5.67 -14.84
N LYS A 2 3.78 -6.13 -15.20
CA LYS A 2 4.02 -7.53 -15.61
C LYS A 2 3.54 -8.60 -14.61
N LYS A 3 3.65 -8.34 -13.30
CA LYS A 3 3.23 -9.26 -12.23
C LYS A 3 1.72 -9.28 -11.97
N TYR A 4 0.99 -8.24 -12.37
CA TYR A 4 -0.42 -8.10 -11.99
C TYR A 4 -1.33 -9.16 -12.63
N PRO A 5 -1.15 -9.54 -13.92
CA PRO A 5 -1.85 -10.69 -14.49
C PRO A 5 -1.54 -12.04 -13.82
N GLU A 6 -0.36 -12.19 -13.22
CA GLU A 6 -0.03 -13.39 -12.44
C GLU A 6 -0.77 -13.39 -11.10
N LEU A 7 -0.84 -12.23 -10.43
CA LEU A 7 -1.63 -12.07 -9.20
C LEU A 7 -3.12 -12.30 -9.44
N GLN A 8 -3.69 -11.78 -10.53
CA GLN A 8 -5.10 -12.04 -10.89
C GLN A 8 -5.41 -13.54 -10.99
N LYS A 9 -4.45 -14.36 -11.45
CA LYS A 9 -4.58 -15.83 -11.50
C LYS A 9 -4.42 -16.52 -10.15
N ILE A 10 -3.81 -15.87 -9.16
CA ILE A 10 -3.66 -16.42 -7.81
C ILE A 10 -4.92 -16.14 -6.98
N TYR A 11 -5.50 -14.94 -7.13
CA TYR A 11 -6.75 -14.58 -6.46
C TYR A 11 -7.98 -15.27 -7.07
N GLU A 12 -7.93 -15.62 -8.36
CA GLU A 12 -8.96 -16.44 -9.04
C GLU A 12 -10.39 -15.92 -8.89
N TYR A 13 -10.57 -14.60 -8.87
CA TYR A 13 -11.90 -13.98 -8.85
C TYR A 13 -12.73 -14.42 -10.07
N SER A 14 -14.05 -14.59 -9.85
CA SER A 14 -15.01 -14.81 -10.94
C SER A 14 -14.97 -13.64 -11.93
N GLU A 15 -15.40 -13.82 -13.19
CA GLU A 15 -15.42 -12.71 -14.16
C GLU A 15 -16.31 -11.54 -13.69
N GLU A 16 -17.35 -11.81 -12.90
CA GLU A 16 -18.21 -10.79 -12.28
C GLU A 16 -17.43 -10.01 -11.22
N ASP A 17 -16.80 -10.70 -10.28
CA ASP A 17 -16.06 -10.10 -9.16
C ASP A 17 -14.74 -9.45 -9.60
N LYS A 18 -14.10 -10.00 -10.65
CA LYS A 18 -12.83 -9.51 -11.18
C LYS A 18 -12.95 -8.07 -11.64
N GLY A 19 -14.07 -7.69 -12.27
CA GLY A 19 -14.29 -6.32 -12.72
C GLY A 19 -14.27 -5.30 -11.57
N GLU A 20 -14.71 -5.70 -10.39
CA GLU A 20 -14.77 -4.85 -9.20
C GLU A 20 -13.45 -4.88 -8.40
N PHE A 21 -12.92 -6.06 -8.14
CA PHE A 21 -11.79 -6.21 -7.21
C PHE A 21 -10.43 -6.16 -7.90
N MET A 22 -10.30 -6.77 -9.09
CA MET A 22 -9.04 -6.86 -9.84
C MET A 22 -9.22 -6.66 -11.35
N PRO A 23 -9.72 -5.49 -11.81
CA PRO A 23 -9.95 -5.26 -13.22
C PRO A 23 -8.64 -5.26 -14.01
N ASP A 24 -8.71 -5.51 -15.31
CA ASP A 24 -7.54 -5.38 -16.18
C ASP A 24 -7.12 -3.92 -16.32
N LEU A 25 -5.87 -3.62 -15.96
CA LEU A 25 -5.34 -2.25 -15.93
C LEU A 25 -4.43 -1.97 -17.12
N LYS A 26 -4.56 -0.77 -17.69
CA LYS A 26 -3.75 -0.31 -18.84
C LYS A 26 -2.44 0.35 -18.43
N ASP A 27 -2.41 0.97 -17.25
CA ASP A 27 -1.27 1.69 -16.71
C ASP A 27 -1.33 1.73 -15.18
N ILE A 28 -0.33 2.38 -14.57
CA ILE A 28 -0.21 2.49 -13.11
C ILE A 28 -1.31 3.36 -12.48
N GLN A 29 -1.88 4.30 -13.21
CA GLN A 29 -2.94 5.18 -12.68
C GLN A 29 -4.24 4.41 -12.47
N GLY A 30 -4.43 3.31 -13.21
CA GLY A 30 -5.54 2.39 -13.02
C GLY A 30 -5.65 1.77 -11.62
N PHE A 31 -4.59 1.79 -10.79
CA PHE A 31 -4.64 1.30 -9.41
C PHE A 31 -5.23 2.31 -8.43
N ALA A 32 -5.22 3.61 -8.75
CA ALA A 32 -5.72 4.65 -7.85
C ALA A 32 -7.17 4.43 -7.37
N PRO A 33 -8.16 4.09 -8.23
CA PRO A 33 -9.52 3.83 -7.77
C PRO A 33 -9.67 2.55 -6.93
N LEU A 34 -8.68 1.66 -6.95
CA LEU A 34 -8.67 0.41 -6.18
C LEU A 34 -8.09 0.58 -4.78
N LEU A 35 -7.58 1.78 -4.46
CA LEU A 35 -6.96 2.13 -3.20
C LEU A 35 -7.78 3.20 -2.47
N SER A 36 -8.13 2.94 -1.22
CA SER A 36 -8.83 3.90 -0.36
C SER A 36 -8.01 4.19 0.90
N PRO A 37 -7.54 5.42 1.14
CA PRO A 37 -6.79 5.75 2.35
C PRO A 37 -7.68 5.54 3.57
N ASN A 38 -7.17 4.86 4.59
CA ASN A 38 -7.94 4.53 5.80
C ASN A 38 -7.34 5.13 7.08
N CYS A 39 -6.01 5.22 7.20
CA CYS A 39 -5.35 5.66 8.43
C CYS A 39 -4.00 6.31 8.14
N PHE A 40 -3.65 7.30 8.97
CA PHE A 40 -2.33 7.92 9.01
C PHE A 40 -1.70 7.67 10.37
N TYR A 41 -0.45 7.21 10.38
CA TYR A 41 0.32 6.96 11.58
C TYR A 41 1.44 7.98 11.69
N ILE A 42 1.51 8.68 12.81
CA ILE A 42 2.65 9.54 13.16
C ILE A 42 3.53 8.73 14.10
N THR A 43 4.73 8.39 13.66
CA THR A 43 5.65 7.57 14.44
C THR A 43 6.37 8.39 15.51
N SER A 44 6.89 7.71 16.53
CA SER A 44 7.77 8.30 17.55
C SER A 44 9.24 8.41 17.09
N VAL A 45 9.59 7.86 15.93
CA VAL A 45 10.93 7.92 15.35
C VAL A 45 11.11 9.26 14.65
N ILE A 46 12.15 10.02 15.03
CA ILE A 46 12.37 11.39 14.56
C ILE A 46 13.74 11.50 13.89
N LYS A 47 13.76 11.97 12.65
CA LYS A 47 14.96 12.32 11.88
C LYS A 47 14.86 13.75 11.38
N ASP A 48 15.91 14.54 11.57
CA ASP A 48 15.99 15.96 11.20
C ASP A 48 14.84 16.83 11.76
N HIS A 49 14.36 16.57 12.98
CA HIS A 49 13.21 17.23 13.60
C HIS A 49 11.83 16.91 12.98
N TYR A 50 11.73 15.91 12.10
CA TYR A 50 10.46 15.44 11.54
C TYR A 50 10.20 13.98 11.90
N PRO A 51 8.96 13.61 12.30
CA PRO A 51 8.59 12.21 12.45
C PRO A 51 8.47 11.54 11.09
N TYR A 52 8.59 10.21 11.06
CA TYR A 52 8.13 9.43 9.91
C TYR A 52 6.60 9.34 9.94
N ILE A 53 5.99 9.37 8.76
CA ILE A 53 4.54 9.28 8.58
C ILE A 53 4.25 8.02 7.79
N GLY A 54 3.45 7.13 8.36
CA GLY A 54 2.91 5.98 7.66
C GLY A 54 1.50 6.24 7.15
N ILE A 55 1.19 5.69 5.99
CA ILE A 55 -0.12 5.80 5.33
C ILE A 55 -0.61 4.40 5.02
N SER A 56 -1.81 4.06 5.50
CA SER A 56 -2.47 2.79 5.22
C SER A 56 -3.65 2.99 4.27
N PHE A 57 -3.79 2.07 3.34
CA PHE A 57 -4.85 1.99 2.35
C PHE A 57 -5.55 0.65 2.43
N SER A 58 -6.87 0.67 2.30
CA SER A 58 -7.65 -0.51 1.94
C SER A 58 -7.50 -0.75 0.43
N CYS A 59 -7.43 -2.02 0.04
CA CYS A 59 -7.33 -2.45 -1.35
C CYS A 59 -8.59 -3.21 -1.74
N SER A 60 -9.14 -2.96 -2.93
CA SER A 60 -10.31 -3.71 -3.42
C SER A 60 -10.01 -5.20 -3.55
N TRP A 61 -8.80 -5.55 -4.01
CA TRP A 61 -8.40 -6.94 -4.25
C TRP A 61 -7.98 -7.72 -3.00
N ASP A 62 -7.74 -7.03 -1.88
CA ASP A 62 -7.30 -7.66 -0.63
C ASP A 62 -7.83 -6.85 0.55
N SER A 63 -9.07 -7.16 0.93
CA SER A 63 -9.80 -6.45 1.97
C SER A 63 -9.28 -6.74 3.38
N GLU A 64 -8.48 -7.81 3.56
CA GLU A 64 -7.91 -8.20 4.84
C GLU A 64 -6.56 -7.51 5.09
N HIS A 65 -5.66 -7.49 4.10
CA HIS A 65 -4.25 -7.11 4.33
C HIS A 65 -3.92 -5.65 3.97
N GLY A 66 -4.62 -5.06 3.00
CA GLY A 66 -4.39 -3.66 2.59
C GLY A 66 -2.96 -3.35 2.10
N LEU A 67 -2.65 -2.05 2.03
CA LEU A 67 -1.35 -1.52 1.59
C LEU A 67 -0.84 -0.49 2.60
N GLY A 68 0.40 -0.64 3.03
CA GLY A 68 1.08 0.30 3.92
C GLY A 68 2.27 0.95 3.24
N ILE A 69 2.45 2.25 3.49
CA ILE A 69 3.56 3.03 2.98
C ILE A 69 4.20 3.80 4.13
N MET A 70 5.50 3.63 4.35
CA MET A 70 6.28 4.45 5.28
C MET A 70 6.93 5.62 4.53
N THR A 71 6.84 6.83 5.06
CA THR A 71 7.40 8.03 4.43
C THR A 71 8.18 8.89 5.43
N HIS A 72 9.17 9.62 4.92
CA HIS A 72 9.84 10.71 5.63
C HIS A 72 9.96 11.92 4.72
N LYS A 73 9.35 13.04 5.13
CA LYS A 73 9.23 14.27 4.30
C LYS A 73 8.61 13.95 2.93
N ASN A 74 9.42 13.98 1.87
CA ASN A 74 9.01 13.73 0.48
C ASN A 74 9.53 12.39 -0.07
N ARG A 75 10.07 11.51 0.79
CA ARG A 75 10.61 10.21 0.39
C ARG A 75 9.67 9.09 0.83
N VAL A 76 9.49 8.12 -0.05
CA VAL A 76 8.98 6.80 0.32
C VAL A 76 10.15 5.99 0.85
N ILE A 77 9.98 5.46 2.05
CA ILE A 77 10.99 4.63 2.74
C ILE A 77 10.72 3.16 2.45
N GLU A 78 9.46 2.73 2.59
CA GLU A 78 9.05 1.35 2.40
C GLU A 78 7.61 1.25 1.89
N ILE A 79 7.32 0.20 1.12
CA ILE A 79 5.98 -0.17 0.65
C ILE A 79 5.75 -1.65 0.92
N GLY A 80 4.69 -1.98 1.65
CA GLY A 80 4.36 -3.36 1.99
C GLY A 80 2.88 -3.54 2.35
N GLY A 81 2.58 -4.53 3.18
CA GLY A 81 1.23 -4.70 3.76
C GLY A 81 0.85 -3.51 4.64
N ALA A 82 -0.41 -3.43 5.07
CA ALA A 82 -0.89 -2.33 5.92
C ALA A 82 -0.07 -2.14 7.21
N ASP A 83 0.58 -3.20 7.71
CA ASP A 83 1.49 -3.18 8.85
C ASP A 83 2.72 -2.28 8.65
N THR A 84 3.18 -2.15 7.41
CA THR A 84 4.29 -1.26 7.03
C THR A 84 4.00 0.19 7.41
N ALA A 85 2.73 0.61 7.46
CA ALA A 85 2.36 1.97 7.84
C ALA A 85 2.59 2.26 9.33
N PHE A 86 2.67 1.27 10.21
CA PHE A 86 2.82 1.52 11.65
C PHE A 86 4.00 0.80 12.30
N ALA A 87 4.63 -0.15 11.61
CA ALA A 87 5.84 -0.80 12.09
C ALA A 87 7.04 0.15 11.99
N THR A 88 7.77 0.35 13.10
CA THR A 88 8.84 1.35 13.17
C THR A 88 10.18 0.88 12.60
N TRP A 89 10.34 -0.41 12.30
CA TRP A 89 11.62 -0.96 11.82
C TRP A 89 12.14 -0.24 10.58
N ALA A 90 11.27 0.08 9.60
CA ALA A 90 11.67 0.77 8.38
C ALA A 90 12.13 2.21 8.66
N ALA A 91 11.52 2.86 9.64
CA ALA A 91 11.93 4.18 10.09
C ALA A 91 13.26 4.13 10.87
N GLU A 92 13.46 3.08 11.69
CA GLU A 92 14.66 2.85 12.48
C GLU A 92 15.88 2.50 11.60
N GLU A 93 15.70 1.69 10.56
CA GLU A 93 16.76 1.33 9.60
C GLU A 93 17.21 2.52 8.73
N ASP A 94 16.32 3.49 8.50
CA ASP A 94 16.62 4.69 7.71
C ASP A 94 17.24 5.83 8.54
N LEU A 95 17.39 5.72 9.87
CA LEU A 95 18.04 6.73 10.70
C LEU A 95 19.50 6.98 10.27
#